data_AF-A0A351BFU5-F1
#
_entry.id   AF-A0A351BFU5-F1
#
_cell.length_a   1.000
_cell.length_b   1.000
_cell.length_c   1.000
_cell.angle_alpha   90.00
_cell.angle_beta   90.00
_cell.angle_gamma   90.00
#
_symmetry.space_group_name_H-M   'P 1'
#
loop_
_entity.id
_entity.type
_entity.pdbx_description
1 polymer ?
#
loop_
_entity_poly.entity_id
_entity_poly.type
_entity_poly.pdbx_seq_one_letter_code
_entity_poly.pdbx_strand_id
1 'polypeptide(L)'
;MLRCLLSLLLLLLATLTQAEEFLDPAVAFKPSVRALDGQTLEVRFSIAKGYYLYRDKFRFAAEPATIRLGTPLLPPGKEKQDDTFGRVEVFYDNVLIRLPVERDSSGPLPLTLRVTSQGCADAGICYPPQQHSLAVELPDPAAVAAVAEPTASGVAGDESGRIAQLFRHAGFWLLIGSFFGFGLLLSLTPCVFPMIPILSGIIVGAGRDGHGVSHVRGFLLSLAYVLGMAVTYAAAGVAAGLTGTLLATTLQNPWVLGAFAAV
;
A
#
# COMPACT_ATOMS: atom_id res chain seq x y z
N MET A 1 -11.05 53.00 -11.73
CA MET A 1 -11.12 51.75 -10.94
C MET A 1 -10.58 50.53 -11.70
N LEU A 2 -10.93 50.35 -12.98
CA LEU A 2 -10.45 49.22 -13.81
C LEU A 2 -8.92 49.17 -14.01
N ARG A 3 -8.24 50.32 -14.11
CA ARG A 3 -6.77 50.40 -14.26
C ARG A 3 -6.00 49.98 -13.01
N CYS A 4 -6.51 50.28 -11.80
CA CYS A 4 -5.93 49.79 -10.54
C CYS A 4 -6.09 48.28 -10.37
N LEU A 5 -7.22 47.73 -10.81
CA LEU A 5 -7.49 46.30 -10.75
C LEU A 5 -6.54 45.52 -11.67
N LEU A 6 -6.28 46.05 -12.88
CA LEU A 6 -5.37 45.45 -13.85
C LEU A 6 -3.91 45.50 -13.37
N SER A 7 -3.47 46.59 -12.74
CA SER A 7 -2.13 46.69 -12.17
C SER A 7 -1.93 45.81 -10.93
N LEU A 8 -2.98 45.62 -10.11
CA LEU A 8 -2.93 44.71 -8.96
C LEU A 8 -2.89 43.24 -9.42
N LEU A 9 -3.64 42.88 -10.47
CA LEU A 9 -3.60 41.56 -11.10
C LEU A 9 -2.23 41.27 -11.73
N LEU A 10 -1.60 42.25 -12.38
CA LEU A 10 -0.27 42.10 -12.98
C LEU A 10 0.83 41.97 -11.91
N LEU A 11 0.69 42.64 -10.76
CA LEU A 11 1.60 42.47 -9.62
C LEU A 11 1.44 41.08 -8.97
N LEU A 12 0.22 40.54 -8.92
CA LEU A 12 -0.07 39.20 -8.38
C LEU A 12 0.47 38.08 -9.28
N LEU A 13 0.52 38.28 -10.60
CA LEU A 13 1.13 37.34 -11.54
C LEU A 13 2.66 37.33 -11.46
N ALA A 14 3.29 38.44 -11.04
CA ALA A 14 4.74 38.54 -10.94
C ALA A 14 5.33 37.79 -9.72
N THR A 15 4.52 37.44 -8.72
CA THR A 15 4.96 36.67 -7.54
C THR A 15 4.99 35.15 -7.76
N LEU A 16 4.66 34.66 -8.95
CA LEU A 16 4.69 33.23 -9.31
C LEU A 16 6.04 32.75 -9.89
N THR A 17 7.10 33.54 -9.80
CA THR A 17 8.47 33.02 -10.00
C THR A 17 8.81 32.08 -8.85
N GLN A 18 8.48 30.80 -9.01
CA GLN A 18 9.01 29.74 -8.16
C GLN A 18 10.53 29.76 -8.29
N ALA A 19 11.23 30.11 -7.22
CA ALA A 19 12.57 29.60 -7.03
C ALA A 19 12.45 28.06 -7.02
N GLU A 20 13.20 27.36 -7.87
CA GLU A 20 13.33 25.91 -7.77
C GLU A 20 13.96 25.59 -6.40
N GLU A 21 13.11 25.33 -5.42
CA GLU A 21 13.53 24.89 -4.11
C GLU A 21 13.96 23.43 -4.23
N PHE A 22 15.27 23.20 -4.08
CA PHE A 22 15.84 21.86 -4.14
C PHE A 22 15.29 21.00 -3.01
N LEU A 23 14.88 19.78 -3.34
CA LEU A 23 14.39 18.82 -2.37
C LEU A 23 15.53 18.36 -1.46
N ASP A 24 15.20 18.05 -0.21
CA ASP A 24 16.10 17.30 0.66
C ASP A 24 16.42 15.93 0.03
N PRO A 25 17.68 15.44 0.08
CA PRO A 25 18.05 14.17 -0.53
C PRO A 25 17.22 12.98 -0.01
N ALA A 26 16.77 12.99 1.24
CA ALA A 26 15.91 11.94 1.79
C ALA A 26 14.50 11.94 1.18
N VAL A 27 14.05 13.09 0.65
CA VAL A 27 12.77 13.22 -0.06
C VAL A 27 12.94 12.93 -1.55
N ALA A 28 14.07 13.35 -2.13
CA ALA A 28 14.39 13.15 -3.54
C ALA A 28 14.68 11.68 -3.89
N PHE A 29 15.31 10.94 -2.97
CA PHE A 29 15.73 9.55 -3.17
C PHE A 29 15.15 8.68 -2.05
N LYS A 30 14.08 7.94 -2.35
CA LYS A 30 13.39 7.11 -1.37
C LYS A 30 13.68 5.63 -1.62
N PRO A 31 14.63 5.02 -0.89
CA PRO A 31 14.87 3.59 -0.99
C PRO A 31 13.84 2.79 -0.19
N SER A 32 13.54 1.60 -0.70
CA SER A 32 12.76 0.56 -0.04
C SER A 32 13.36 -0.80 -0.41
N VAL A 33 13.16 -1.79 0.45
CA VAL A 33 13.65 -3.15 0.25
C VAL A 33 12.54 -4.14 0.52
N ARG A 34 12.54 -5.24 -0.23
CA ARG A 34 11.69 -6.40 0.04
C ARG A 34 12.45 -7.69 -0.31
N ALA A 35 12.12 -8.79 0.37
CA ALA A 35 12.57 -10.11 -0.06
C ALA A 35 11.67 -10.59 -1.21
N LEU A 36 12.28 -10.95 -2.35
CA LEU A 36 11.56 -11.62 -3.46
C LEU A 36 11.38 -13.10 -3.14
N ASP A 37 12.41 -13.69 -2.56
CA ASP A 37 12.48 -15.09 -2.17
C ASP A 37 13.50 -15.23 -1.02
N GLY A 38 13.77 -16.47 -0.62
CA GLY A 38 14.67 -16.75 0.50
C GLY A 38 16.13 -16.38 0.27
N GLN A 39 16.55 -16.10 -0.97
CA GLN A 39 17.92 -15.79 -1.36
C GLN A 39 18.06 -14.51 -2.19
N THR A 40 16.98 -13.77 -2.45
CA THR A 40 17.01 -12.58 -3.32
C THR A 40 16.26 -11.42 -2.69
N LEU A 41 16.97 -10.30 -2.53
CA LEU A 41 16.39 -9.02 -2.16
C LEU A 41 16.11 -8.17 -3.41
N GLU A 42 14.99 -7.46 -3.43
CA GLU A 42 14.73 -6.37 -4.37
C GLU A 42 14.83 -5.03 -3.62
N VAL A 43 15.77 -4.21 -4.04
CA VAL A 43 15.91 -2.82 -3.59
C VAL A 43 15.29 -1.92 -4.64
N ARG A 44 14.30 -1.12 -4.23
CA ARG A 44 13.63 -0.14 -5.07
C ARG A 44 13.98 1.27 -4.62
N PHE A 45 14.40 2.11 -5.55
CA PHE A 45 14.48 3.55 -5.33
C PHE A 45 13.38 4.25 -6.11
N SER A 46 12.58 5.05 -5.40
CA SER A 46 11.72 6.06 -6.02
C SER A 46 12.45 7.40 -6.03
N ILE A 47 12.61 7.96 -7.22
CA ILE A 47 13.41 9.14 -7.51
C ILE A 47 12.46 10.27 -7.91
N ALA A 48 12.57 11.42 -7.27
CA ALA A 48 11.77 12.59 -7.60
C ALA A 48 12.03 13.07 -9.04
N LYS A 49 11.02 13.71 -9.64
CA LYS A 49 11.13 14.24 -11.00
C LYS A 49 12.23 15.30 -11.09
N GLY A 50 13.11 15.18 -12.09
CA GLY A 50 14.27 16.07 -12.25
C GLY A 50 15.47 15.69 -11.37
N TYR A 51 15.43 14.53 -10.72
CA TYR A 51 16.56 13.96 -9.96
C TYR A 51 16.97 12.63 -10.58
N TYR A 52 18.23 12.27 -10.40
CA TYR A 52 18.77 11.01 -10.91
C TYR A 52 19.84 10.41 -9.98
N LEU A 53 20.00 9.09 -10.04
CA LEU A 53 21.02 8.34 -9.32
C LEU A 53 22.04 7.74 -10.29
N TYR A 54 23.33 7.76 -9.94
CA TYR A 54 24.38 7.16 -10.75
C TYR A 54 24.42 5.64 -10.61
N ARG A 55 24.44 4.92 -11.74
CA ARG A 55 24.43 3.45 -11.76
C ARG A 55 25.68 2.84 -11.12
N ASP A 56 26.85 3.45 -11.30
CA ASP A 56 28.13 2.96 -10.78
C ASP A 56 28.39 3.31 -9.30
N LYS A 57 27.53 4.16 -8.70
CA LYS A 57 27.68 4.68 -7.33
C LYS A 57 26.81 3.96 -6.29
N PHE A 58 26.22 2.82 -6.63
CA PHE A 58 25.56 1.98 -5.64
C PHE A 58 26.58 1.11 -4.89
N ARG A 59 26.47 1.05 -3.56
CA ARG A 59 27.18 0.07 -2.72
C ARG A 59 26.21 -0.56 -1.75
N PHE A 60 26.36 -1.86 -1.53
CA PHE A 60 25.48 -2.65 -0.67
C PHE A 60 26.33 -3.36 0.38
N ALA A 61 25.89 -3.31 1.64
CA ALA A 61 26.46 -4.07 2.74
C ALA A 61 25.32 -4.63 3.60
N ALA A 62 25.51 -5.82 4.17
CA ALA A 62 24.55 -6.45 5.05
C ALA A 62 25.06 -6.48 6.50
N GLU A 63 24.15 -6.34 7.44
CA GLU A 63 24.40 -6.54 8.87
C GLU A 63 23.46 -7.64 9.40
N PRO A 64 23.95 -8.61 10.19
CA PRO A 64 25.35 -8.75 10.66
C PRO A 64 26.33 -9.14 9.54
N ALA A 65 27.62 -8.79 9.72
CA ALA A 65 28.70 -9.00 8.73
C ALA A 65 28.97 -10.48 8.36
N THR A 66 28.31 -11.42 9.04
CA THR A 66 28.30 -12.84 8.69
C THR A 66 27.48 -13.13 7.42
N ILE A 67 26.58 -12.23 7.04
CA ILE A 67 25.74 -12.37 5.84
C ILE A 67 26.53 -11.90 4.62
N ARG A 68 26.65 -12.78 3.63
CA ARG A 68 27.32 -12.48 2.36
C ARG A 68 26.29 -12.12 1.30
N LEU A 69 26.55 -11.01 0.62
CA LEU A 69 25.76 -10.56 -0.52
C LEU A 69 26.48 -10.99 -1.81
N GLY A 70 25.70 -11.49 -2.77
CA GLY A 70 26.18 -11.77 -4.12
C GLY A 70 26.34 -10.51 -4.96
N THR A 71 26.58 -10.71 -6.27
CA THR A 71 26.74 -9.59 -7.20
C THR A 71 25.40 -8.90 -7.45
N PRO A 72 25.28 -7.57 -7.23
CA PRO A 72 24.05 -6.85 -7.49
C PRO A 72 23.75 -6.81 -8.99
N LEU A 73 22.51 -7.13 -9.36
CA LEU A 73 21.98 -7.07 -10.70
C LEU A 73 21.26 -5.74 -10.90
N LEU A 74 21.98 -4.77 -11.48
CA LEU A 74 21.43 -3.47 -11.83
C LEU A 74 20.89 -3.49 -13.26
N PRO A 75 19.68 -2.96 -13.50
CA PRO A 75 19.13 -2.83 -14.85
C PRO A 75 19.96 -1.84 -15.69
N PRO A 76 19.77 -1.83 -17.02
CA PRO A 76 20.31 -0.75 -17.84
C PRO A 76 19.65 0.57 -17.44
N GLY A 77 20.47 1.59 -17.24
CA GLY A 77 20.09 2.98 -17.04
C GLY A 77 20.12 3.77 -18.34
N LYS A 78 19.93 5.07 -18.21
CA LYS A 78 19.98 6.02 -19.33
C LYS A 78 21.37 6.64 -19.40
N GLU A 79 21.97 6.69 -20.58
CA GLU A 79 23.19 7.44 -20.78
C GLU A 79 22.92 8.94 -20.63
N LYS A 80 23.79 9.62 -19.89
CA LYS A 80 23.75 11.06 -19.67
C LYS A 80 25.17 11.62 -19.81
N GLN A 81 25.27 12.74 -20.51
CA GLN A 81 26.46 13.58 -20.45
C GLN A 81 26.29 14.49 -19.22
N ASP A 82 27.10 14.22 -18.20
CA ASP A 82 27.18 15.02 -16.99
C ASP A 82 28.43 15.90 -17.03
N ASP A 83 28.33 17.12 -16.50
CA ASP A 83 29.42 18.09 -16.52
C ASP A 83 30.52 17.74 -15.52
N THR A 84 30.20 17.00 -14.46
CA THR A 84 31.14 16.60 -13.40
C THR A 84 31.85 15.30 -13.76
N PHE A 85 31.10 14.32 -14.28
CA PHE A 85 31.59 12.95 -14.48
C PHE A 85 31.69 12.52 -15.94
N GLY A 86 31.31 13.38 -16.89
CA GLY A 86 31.36 13.06 -18.31
C GLY A 86 30.22 12.13 -18.73
N ARG A 87 30.51 11.13 -19.56
CA ARG A 87 29.49 10.15 -19.98
C ARG A 87 29.26 9.13 -18.88
N VAL A 88 28.06 9.15 -18.31
CA VAL A 88 27.62 8.30 -17.21
C VAL A 88 26.30 7.62 -17.52
N GLU A 89 25.98 6.58 -16.77
CA GLU A 89 24.70 5.91 -16.84
C GLU A 89 23.92 6.19 -15.55
N VAL A 90 22.69 6.67 -15.69
CA VAL A 90 21.88 7.17 -14.58
C VAL A 90 20.48 6.57 -14.58
N PHE A 91 19.86 6.55 -13.40
CA PHE A 91 18.47 6.15 -13.22
C PHE A 91 17.61 7.36 -12.89
N TYR A 92 16.44 7.42 -13.52
CA TYR A 92 15.37 8.38 -13.27
C TYR A 92 14.12 7.63 -12.82
N ASP A 93 13.19 8.35 -12.20
CA ASP A 93 11.86 7.90 -11.78
C ASP A 93 11.89 6.73 -10.78
N ASN A 94 12.23 5.53 -11.24
CA ASN A 94 12.34 4.34 -10.40
C ASN A 94 13.45 3.40 -10.89
N VAL A 95 14.14 2.76 -9.96
CA VAL A 95 15.07 1.66 -10.26
C VAL A 95 14.84 0.48 -9.32
N LEU A 96 14.87 -0.72 -9.89
CA LEU A 96 14.77 -2.00 -9.18
C LEU A 96 16.09 -2.74 -9.30
N ILE A 97 16.75 -2.99 -8.18
CA ILE A 97 18.05 -3.66 -8.11
C ILE A 97 17.84 -5.00 -7.40
N ARG A 98 18.22 -6.10 -8.04
CA ARG A 98 18.16 -7.42 -7.43
C ARG A 98 19.50 -7.74 -6.78
N LEU A 99 19.46 -8.13 -5.52
CA LEU A 99 20.64 -8.42 -4.73
C LEU A 99 20.55 -9.85 -4.20
N PRO A 100 21.29 -10.80 -4.79
CA PRO A 100 21.39 -12.15 -4.27
C PRO A 100 22.03 -12.15 -2.88
N VAL A 101 21.60 -13.06 -2.02
CA VAL A 101 22.11 -13.29 -0.67
C VAL A 101 22.64 -14.72 -0.63
N GLU A 102 23.92 -14.88 -0.36
CA GLU A 102 24.55 -16.18 -0.20
C GLU A 102 24.18 -16.73 1.17
N ARG A 103 23.39 -17.81 1.18
CA ARG A 103 22.98 -18.51 2.40
C ARG A 103 22.81 -20.00 2.14
N ASP A 104 23.29 -20.78 3.10
CA ASP A 104 23.14 -22.25 3.16
C ASP A 104 22.20 -22.71 4.29
N SER A 105 21.80 -21.79 5.18
CA SER A 105 20.93 -22.08 6.32
C SER A 105 19.45 -22.00 5.94
N SER A 106 18.65 -22.90 6.50
CA SER A 106 17.18 -22.86 6.49
C SER A 106 16.63 -21.93 7.58
N GLY A 107 15.38 -21.50 7.42
CA GLY A 107 14.65 -20.62 8.34
C GLY A 107 14.61 -19.14 7.94
N PRO A 108 13.85 -18.29 8.64
CA PRO A 108 13.83 -16.85 8.39
C PRO A 108 15.17 -16.19 8.73
N LEU A 109 15.62 -15.24 7.91
CA LEU A 109 16.87 -14.52 8.10
C LEU A 109 16.62 -13.00 8.17
N PRO A 110 16.51 -12.42 9.38
CA PRO A 110 16.46 -10.97 9.55
C PRO A 110 17.84 -10.36 9.27
N LEU A 111 17.88 -9.30 8.49
CA LEU A 111 19.09 -8.52 8.21
C LEU A 111 18.80 -7.04 8.05
N THR A 112 19.82 -6.22 8.28
CA THR A 112 19.79 -4.80 7.93
C THR A 112 20.66 -4.58 6.70
N LEU A 113 20.04 -4.12 5.61
CA LEU A 113 20.72 -3.76 4.39
C LEU A 113 21.14 -2.29 4.46
N ARG A 114 22.45 -2.03 4.42
CA ARG A 114 23.01 -0.70 4.23
C ARG A 114 23.21 -0.44 2.74
N VAL A 115 22.46 0.52 2.21
CA VAL A 115 22.54 0.95 0.82
C VAL A 115 23.20 2.31 0.77
N THR A 116 24.32 2.42 0.06
CA THR A 116 24.94 3.70 -0.28
C THR A 116 24.61 4.04 -1.73
N SER A 117 24.16 5.26 -1.97
CA SER A 117 23.85 5.75 -3.32
C SER A 117 24.22 7.23 -3.46
N GLN A 118 24.40 7.69 -4.69
CA GLN A 118 24.70 9.09 -4.98
C GLN A 118 23.86 9.55 -6.16
N GLY A 119 23.34 10.78 -6.08
CA GLY A 119 22.54 11.38 -7.13
C GLY A 119 22.68 12.89 -7.20
N CYS A 120 22.10 13.45 -8.25
CA CYS A 120 22.06 14.89 -8.49
C CYS A 120 20.67 15.30 -9.01
N ALA A 121 20.41 16.60 -8.97
CA ALA A 121 19.31 17.25 -9.66
C ALA A 121 19.76 17.68 -11.05
N ASP A 122 18.88 17.61 -12.04
CA ASP A 122 19.11 18.18 -13.38
C ASP A 122 19.31 19.70 -13.33
N ALA A 123 18.80 20.37 -12.29
CA ALA A 123 19.02 21.79 -12.00
C ALA A 123 20.43 22.12 -11.47
N GLY A 124 21.36 21.15 -11.46
CA GLY A 124 22.79 21.40 -11.33
C GLY A 124 23.39 21.18 -9.93
N ILE A 125 22.65 20.61 -8.98
CA ILE A 125 23.19 20.28 -7.65
C ILE A 125 23.40 18.78 -7.51
N CYS A 126 24.62 18.40 -7.12
CA CYS A 126 24.96 17.03 -6.77
C CYS A 126 25.02 16.83 -5.25
N TYR A 127 24.35 15.78 -4.77
CA TYR A 127 24.33 15.43 -3.35
C TYR A 127 25.54 14.55 -3.02
N PRO A 128 26.04 14.61 -1.77
CA PRO A 128 27.05 13.68 -1.30
C PRO A 128 26.48 12.25 -1.21
N PRO A 129 27.32 11.21 -1.18
CA PRO A 129 26.87 9.83 -1.01
C PRO A 129 25.98 9.68 0.24
N GLN A 130 24.77 9.18 0.04
CA GLN A 130 23.77 8.94 1.08
C GLN A 130 23.79 7.47 1.50
N GLN A 131 23.73 7.21 2.80
CA GLN A 131 23.63 5.88 3.37
C GLN A 131 22.25 5.66 3.98
N HIS A 132 21.60 4.56 3.64
CA HIS A 132 20.29 4.18 4.15
C HIS A 132 20.35 2.78 4.74
N SER A 133 19.86 2.63 5.97
CA SER A 133 19.74 1.33 6.65
C SER A 133 18.29 0.86 6.55
N LEU A 134 18.09 -0.30 5.92
CA LEU A 134 16.78 -0.87 5.65
C LEU A 134 16.69 -2.26 6.29
N ALA A 135 15.77 -2.44 7.24
CA ALA A 135 15.53 -3.75 7.84
C ALA A 135 14.68 -4.62 6.90
N VAL A 136 15.06 -5.88 6.72
CA VAL A 136 14.33 -6.86 5.90
C VAL A 136 14.54 -8.27 6.46
N GLU A 137 13.54 -9.12 6.31
CA GLU A 137 13.63 -10.53 6.67
C GLU A 137 13.44 -11.37 5.41
N LEU A 138 14.44 -12.22 5.10
CA LEU A 138 14.29 -13.19 4.02
C LEU A 138 13.57 -14.42 4.53
N PRO A 139 12.58 -14.96 3.80
CA PRO A 139 11.92 -16.21 4.14
C PRO A 139 12.88 -17.40 4.02
N ASP A 140 12.46 -18.58 4.45
CA ASP A 140 13.24 -19.81 4.28
C ASP A 140 13.40 -20.15 2.79
N PRO A 141 14.62 -20.36 2.26
CA PRO A 141 14.83 -20.79 0.87
C PRO A 141 14.10 -22.09 0.53
N ALA A 142 13.96 -23.01 1.49
CA ALA A 142 13.20 -24.25 1.30
C ALA A 142 11.68 -24.00 1.26
N ALA A 143 11.20 -22.92 1.88
CA ALA A 143 9.81 -22.51 1.76
C ALA A 143 9.51 -21.93 0.38
N VAL A 144 10.49 -21.49 -0.43
CA VAL A 144 10.21 -20.94 -1.77
C VAL A 144 9.82 -22.03 -2.78
N ALA A 145 10.23 -23.29 -2.57
CA ALA A 145 9.73 -24.42 -3.36
C ALA A 145 8.30 -24.85 -2.98
N ALA A 146 7.76 -24.33 -1.87
CA ALA A 146 6.44 -24.73 -1.33
C ALA A 146 5.50 -23.57 -0.95
N VAL A 147 5.97 -22.32 -1.01
CA VAL A 147 5.30 -21.11 -0.50
C VAL A 147 5.91 -19.89 -1.20
N ALA A 148 5.37 -19.55 -2.37
CA ALA A 148 5.28 -18.15 -2.73
C ALA A 148 4.07 -17.56 -1.98
N GLU A 149 4.41 -16.71 -1.02
CA GLU A 149 3.69 -15.50 -0.57
C GLU A 149 2.87 -15.48 0.76
N PRO A 150 2.93 -14.35 1.50
CA PRO A 150 3.23 -14.29 2.93
C PRO A 150 2.22 -13.50 3.80
N THR A 151 2.41 -13.55 5.12
CA THR A 151 1.63 -12.88 6.18
C THR A 151 2.04 -11.42 6.46
N ALA A 152 1.21 -10.48 5.97
CA ALA A 152 0.68 -9.24 6.57
C ALA A 152 1.59 -8.07 7.07
N SER A 153 1.50 -6.90 6.42
CA SER A 153 0.78 -5.70 6.92
C SER A 153 1.03 -4.48 6.03
N GLY A 154 0.04 -4.18 5.19
CA GLY A 154 0.00 -3.11 4.20
C GLY A 154 -1.27 -3.34 3.40
N VAL A 155 -2.38 -2.84 3.94
CA VAL A 155 -3.73 -3.04 3.42
C VAL A 155 -3.78 -2.55 1.96
N ALA A 156 -4.58 -3.21 1.11
CA ALA A 156 -4.65 -3.15 -0.36
C ALA A 156 -3.53 -3.86 -1.15
N GLY A 157 -3.75 -5.15 -1.42
CA GLY A 157 -3.18 -5.75 -2.63
C GLY A 157 -3.29 -7.26 -2.71
N ASP A 158 -3.17 -7.97 -1.58
CA ASP A 158 -2.77 -9.39 -1.60
C ASP A 158 -3.67 -10.34 -0.76
N GLU A 159 -4.76 -9.82 -0.18
CA GLU A 159 -5.59 -10.61 0.73
C GLU A 159 -6.49 -11.64 0.03
N SER A 160 -6.90 -11.37 -1.22
CA SER A 160 -7.80 -12.25 -1.98
C SER A 160 -7.19 -13.63 -2.23
N GLY A 161 -5.86 -13.71 -2.44
CA GLY A 161 -5.14 -14.97 -2.66
C GLY A 161 -5.01 -15.80 -1.38
N ARG A 162 -4.76 -15.15 -0.24
CA ARG A 162 -4.62 -15.82 1.07
C ARG A 162 -5.94 -16.37 1.59
N ILE A 163 -7.05 -15.68 1.33
CA ILE A 163 -8.41 -16.18 1.63
C ILE A 163 -8.74 -17.39 0.76
N ALA A 164 -8.42 -17.35 -0.54
CA ALA A 164 -8.63 -18.46 -1.47
C ALA A 164 -7.82 -19.73 -1.10
N GLN A 165 -6.61 -19.55 -0.56
CA GLN A 165 -5.77 -20.65 -0.07
C GLN A 165 -6.28 -21.22 1.25
N LEU A 166 -6.86 -20.38 2.13
CA LEU A 166 -7.54 -20.82 3.35
C LEU A 166 -8.76 -21.69 3.01
N PHE A 167 -9.54 -21.31 2.00
CA PHE A 167 -10.66 -22.12 1.51
C PHE A 167 -10.26 -23.49 0.94
N ARG A 168 -9.03 -23.62 0.42
CA ARG A 168 -8.51 -24.89 -0.15
C ARG A 168 -7.99 -25.89 0.90
N HIS A 169 -7.72 -25.46 2.13
CA HIS A 169 -7.20 -26.32 3.20
C HIS A 169 -8.03 -26.30 4.50
N ALA A 170 -8.95 -25.37 4.66
CA ALA A 170 -9.78 -25.25 5.86
C ALA A 170 -10.93 -26.27 5.83
N GLY A 171 -11.08 -27.01 6.93
CA GLY A 171 -12.24 -27.88 7.15
C GLY A 171 -13.53 -27.05 7.21
N PHE A 172 -14.65 -27.67 6.80
CA PHE A 172 -16.00 -27.08 6.78
C PHE A 172 -16.36 -26.28 8.04
N TRP A 173 -15.94 -26.77 9.21
CA TRP A 173 -16.18 -26.12 10.50
C TRP A 173 -15.40 -24.82 10.73
N LEU A 174 -14.17 -24.72 10.21
CA LEU A 174 -13.33 -23.52 10.34
C LEU A 174 -13.82 -22.40 9.41
N LEU A 175 -14.32 -22.77 8.22
CA LEU A 175 -15.03 -21.87 7.31
C LEU A 175 -16.26 -21.26 7.98
N ILE A 176 -17.10 -22.10 8.58
CA ILE A 176 -18.31 -21.65 9.28
C ILE A 176 -17.96 -20.74 10.47
N GLY A 177 -16.96 -21.13 11.27
CA GLY A 177 -16.52 -20.32 12.41
C GLY A 177 -15.98 -18.95 12.01
N SER A 178 -15.17 -18.89 10.94
CA SER A 178 -14.59 -17.63 10.46
C SER A 178 -15.63 -16.71 9.80
N PHE A 179 -16.51 -17.23 8.94
CA PHE A 179 -17.60 -16.44 8.35
C PHE A 179 -18.55 -15.88 9.40
N PHE A 180 -18.91 -16.70 10.39
CA PHE A 180 -19.76 -16.27 11.48
C PHE A 180 -19.07 -15.20 12.34
N GLY A 181 -17.78 -15.39 12.66
CA GLY A 181 -16.99 -14.43 13.43
C GLY A 181 -16.85 -13.08 12.75
N PHE A 182 -16.49 -13.06 11.46
CA PHE A 182 -16.40 -11.81 10.69
C PHE A 182 -17.77 -11.14 10.52
N GLY A 183 -18.84 -11.91 10.31
CA GLY A 183 -20.21 -11.38 10.26
C GLY A 183 -20.64 -10.73 11.58
N LEU A 184 -20.31 -11.35 12.71
CA LEU A 184 -20.56 -10.79 14.05
C LEU A 184 -19.76 -9.50 14.25
N LEU A 185 -18.47 -9.51 13.89
CA LEU A 185 -17.59 -8.35 14.04
C LEU A 185 -18.05 -7.16 13.17
N LEU A 186 -18.51 -7.43 11.94
CA LEU A 186 -19.12 -6.44 11.07
C LEU A 186 -20.43 -5.89 11.64
N SER A 187 -21.18 -6.69 12.41
CA SER A 187 -22.38 -6.22 13.11
C SER A 187 -22.07 -5.29 14.28
N LEU A 188 -20.85 -5.28 14.82
CA LEU A 188 -20.40 -4.36 15.87
C LEU A 188 -19.85 -3.02 15.31
N THR A 189 -19.97 -2.79 14.00
CA THR A 189 -19.50 -1.54 13.39
C THR A 189 -20.38 -0.34 13.77
N PRO A 190 -19.82 0.89 13.79
CA PRO A 190 -20.54 2.10 14.15
C PRO A 190 -21.74 2.42 13.24
N CYS A 191 -21.89 1.72 12.11
CA CYS A 191 -22.97 1.88 11.14
C CYS A 191 -24.28 1.15 11.50
N VAL A 192 -24.24 0.13 12.36
CA VAL A 192 -25.46 -0.64 12.78
C VAL A 192 -26.08 -0.05 14.05
N PHE A 193 -25.28 0.63 14.86
CA PHE A 193 -25.72 1.32 16.09
C PHE A 193 -26.88 2.30 15.87
N PRO A 194 -26.95 3.09 14.77
CA PRO A 194 -28.07 3.96 14.46
C PRO A 194 -29.38 3.25 14.11
N MET A 195 -29.34 1.95 13.78
CA MET A 195 -30.52 1.19 13.38
C MET A 195 -31.22 0.45 14.54
N ILE A 196 -30.49 0.21 15.64
CA ILE A 196 -31.03 -0.38 16.88
C ILE A 196 -32.19 0.48 17.46
N PRO A 197 -32.07 1.83 17.53
CA PRO A 197 -33.18 2.70 17.94
C PRO A 197 -34.39 2.63 17.00
N ILE A 198 -34.18 2.43 15.70
CA ILE A 198 -35.26 2.40 14.70
C ILE A 198 -36.12 1.15 14.89
N LEU A 199 -35.52 -0.04 14.98
CA LEU A 199 -36.25 -1.27 15.24
C LEU A 199 -36.91 -1.26 16.63
N SER A 200 -36.21 -0.75 17.64
CA SER A 200 -36.79 -0.57 18.98
C SER A 200 -37.99 0.37 18.96
N GLY A 201 -37.95 1.44 18.15
CA GLY A 201 -39.05 2.38 17.97
C GLY A 201 -40.25 1.80 17.21
N ILE A 202 -40.02 0.94 16.22
CA ILE A 202 -41.10 0.31 15.43
C ILE A 202 -41.77 -0.82 16.23
N ILE A 203 -41.00 -1.60 16.98
CA ILE A 203 -41.51 -2.74 17.76
C ILE A 203 -42.23 -2.27 19.04
N VAL A 204 -41.75 -1.20 19.69
CA VAL A 204 -42.38 -0.60 20.88
C VAL A 204 -43.49 0.39 20.49
N GLY A 205 -43.37 1.09 19.36
CA GLY A 205 -44.35 2.07 18.86
C GLY A 205 -45.60 1.45 18.24
N ALA A 206 -45.51 0.24 17.66
CA ALA A 206 -46.65 -0.49 17.09
C ALA A 206 -47.72 -0.92 18.11
N GLY A 207 -47.45 -0.76 19.41
CA GLY A 207 -48.44 -0.95 20.49
C GLY A 207 -49.41 0.22 20.70
N ARG A 208 -49.23 1.36 20.02
CA ARG A 208 -50.09 2.55 20.22
C ARG A 208 -51.36 2.59 19.37
N ASP A 209 -51.47 1.78 18.31
CA ASP A 209 -52.60 1.82 17.34
C ASP A 209 -53.65 0.70 17.55
N GLY A 210 -53.81 0.19 18.78
CA GLY A 210 -54.99 -0.56 19.21
C GLY A 210 -55.25 -1.94 18.55
N HIS A 211 -54.43 -2.39 17.60
CA HIS A 211 -54.53 -3.72 16.99
C HIS A 211 -53.37 -4.57 17.50
N GLY A 212 -53.69 -5.64 18.24
CA GLY A 212 -52.73 -6.47 18.97
C GLY A 212 -51.48 -6.82 18.16
N VAL A 213 -50.32 -6.58 18.77
CA VAL A 213 -49.00 -6.77 18.16
C VAL A 213 -48.80 -8.27 17.93
N SER A 214 -49.17 -8.78 16.75
CA SER A 214 -48.98 -10.19 16.42
C SER A 214 -47.47 -10.46 16.25
N HIS A 215 -46.95 -11.36 17.08
CA HIS A 215 -45.56 -11.84 17.02
C HIS A 215 -45.15 -12.28 15.61
N VAL A 216 -46.11 -12.74 14.81
CA VAL A 216 -45.90 -13.16 13.42
C VAL A 216 -45.49 -11.99 12.53
N ARG A 217 -46.09 -10.81 12.71
CA ARG A 217 -45.80 -9.64 11.85
C ARG A 217 -44.43 -9.03 12.15
N GLY A 218 -44.06 -8.99 13.44
CA GLY A 218 -42.71 -8.61 13.87
C GLY A 218 -41.64 -9.60 13.36
N PHE A 219 -41.94 -10.89 13.40
CA PHE A 219 -41.06 -11.93 12.86
C PHE A 219 -40.91 -11.81 11.33
N LEU A 220 -42.01 -11.59 10.60
CA LEU A 220 -42.02 -11.49 9.14
C LEU A 220 -41.30 -10.22 8.65
N LEU A 221 -41.45 -9.09 9.36
CA LEU A 221 -40.71 -7.86 9.07
C LEU A 221 -39.21 -8.02 9.34
N SER A 222 -38.84 -8.70 10.44
CA SER A 222 -37.43 -8.99 10.75
C SER A 222 -36.81 -9.94 9.73
N LEU A 223 -37.56 -10.97 9.31
CA LEU A 223 -37.11 -11.93 8.30
C LEU A 223 -36.92 -11.27 6.93
N ALA A 224 -37.87 -10.43 6.50
CA ALA A 224 -37.77 -9.68 5.25
C ALA A 224 -36.57 -8.71 5.27
N TYR A 225 -36.33 -8.04 6.41
CA TYR A 225 -35.18 -7.15 6.57
C TYR A 225 -33.84 -7.90 6.50
N VAL A 226 -33.71 -9.02 7.22
CA VAL A 226 -32.47 -9.83 7.21
C VAL A 226 -32.21 -10.43 5.82
N LEU A 227 -33.24 -10.91 5.13
CA LEU A 227 -33.12 -11.42 3.76
C LEU A 227 -32.68 -10.32 2.80
N GLY A 228 -33.25 -9.12 2.92
CA GLY A 228 -32.86 -7.96 2.12
C GLY A 228 -31.37 -7.63 2.29
N MET A 229 -30.91 -7.50 3.53
CA MET A 229 -29.51 -7.21 3.85
C MET A 229 -28.56 -8.32 3.42
N ALA A 230 -28.96 -9.59 3.56
CA ALA A 230 -28.16 -10.73 3.12
C ALA A 230 -27.94 -10.72 1.61
N VAL A 231 -29.00 -10.44 0.83
CA VAL A 231 -28.93 -10.40 -0.63
C VAL A 231 -28.09 -9.22 -1.11
N THR A 232 -28.25 -8.02 -0.54
CA THR A 232 -27.43 -6.86 -0.93
C THR A 232 -25.96 -7.04 -0.58
N TYR A 233 -25.62 -7.57 0.60
CA TYR A 233 -24.22 -7.83 0.94
C TYR A 233 -23.61 -8.97 0.14
N ALA A 234 -24.38 -10.01 -0.17
CA ALA A 234 -23.92 -11.06 -1.07
C ALA A 234 -23.64 -10.50 -2.48
N ALA A 235 -24.54 -9.68 -3.02
CA ALA A 235 -24.37 -9.04 -4.33
C ALA A 235 -23.16 -8.11 -4.35
N ALA A 236 -22.97 -7.28 -3.32
CA ALA A 236 -21.81 -6.42 -3.18
C ALA A 236 -20.51 -7.22 -3.05
N GLY A 237 -20.52 -8.32 -2.30
CA GLY A 237 -19.38 -9.24 -2.17
C GLY A 237 -19.01 -9.91 -3.50
N VAL A 238 -19.99 -10.36 -4.28
CA VAL A 238 -19.77 -10.92 -5.62
C VAL A 238 -19.24 -9.86 -6.58
N ALA A 239 -19.79 -8.65 -6.57
CA ALA A 239 -19.31 -7.55 -7.39
C ALA A 239 -17.87 -7.16 -7.02
N ALA A 240 -17.53 -7.09 -5.75
CA ALA A 240 -16.18 -6.85 -5.24
C ALA A 240 -15.21 -8.00 -5.62
N GLY A 241 -15.68 -9.25 -5.57
CA GLY A 241 -14.89 -10.41 -5.99
C GLY A 241 -14.58 -10.44 -7.48
N LEU A 242 -15.53 -10.03 -8.33
CA LEU A 242 -15.37 -10.00 -9.79
C LEU A 242 -14.49 -8.84 -10.29
N THR A 243 -14.42 -7.75 -9.53
CA THR A 243 -13.67 -6.53 -9.89
C THR A 243 -12.19 -6.59 -9.48
N GLY A 244 -11.81 -7.53 -8.63
CA GLY A 244 -10.41 -7.83 -8.30
C GLY A 244 -9.70 -6.78 -7.45
N THR A 245 -8.37 -6.87 -7.39
CA THR A 245 -7.49 -6.02 -6.55
C THR A 245 -7.47 -4.54 -6.96
N LEU A 246 -7.99 -4.22 -8.15
CA LEU A 246 -7.98 -2.87 -8.72
C LEU A 246 -8.83 -1.87 -7.93
N LEU A 247 -9.99 -2.27 -7.40
CA LEU A 247 -10.85 -1.40 -6.57
C LEU A 247 -10.23 -1.08 -5.20
N ALA A 248 -9.60 -2.06 -4.57
CA ALA A 248 -8.94 -1.85 -3.27
C ALA A 248 -7.76 -0.88 -3.39
N THR A 249 -6.96 -0.98 -4.45
CA THR A 249 -5.82 -0.09 -4.69
C THR A 249 -6.23 1.35 -5.05
N THR A 250 -7.39 1.54 -5.69
CA THR A 250 -7.89 2.88 -6.03
C THR A 250 -8.56 3.56 -4.83
N LEU A 251 -9.28 2.81 -4.00
CA LEU A 251 -9.93 3.34 -2.80
C LEU A 251 -8.95 3.66 -1.67
N GLN A 252 -7.80 3.00 -1.63
CA GLN A 252 -6.75 3.28 -0.65
C GLN A 252 -5.74 4.32 -1.12
N ASN A 253 -5.98 4.95 -2.28
CA ASN A 253 -5.21 6.10 -2.69
C ASN A 253 -5.49 7.27 -1.72
N PRO A 254 -4.47 7.85 -1.06
CA PRO A 254 -4.64 8.92 -0.07
C PRO A 254 -5.41 10.13 -0.61
N TRP A 255 -5.39 10.35 -1.93
CA TRP A 255 -6.16 11.41 -2.59
C TRP A 255 -7.68 11.19 -2.55
N VAL A 256 -8.14 9.94 -2.65
CA VAL A 256 -9.59 9.60 -2.64
C VAL A 256 -10.12 9.66 -1.21
N LEU A 257 -9.34 9.15 -0.24
CA LEU A 257 -9.64 9.26 1.18
C LEU A 257 -9.68 10.73 1.64
N GLY A 258 -8.78 11.58 1.11
CA GLY A 258 -8.78 13.02 1.35
C GLY A 258 -10.02 13.73 0.79
N ALA A 259 -10.51 13.33 -0.39
CA ALA A 259 -11.72 13.92 -0.98
C ALA A 259 -13.00 13.55 -0.21
N PHE A 260 -13.10 12.31 0.28
CA PHE A 260 -14.24 11.87 1.10
C PHE A 260 -14.24 12.47 2.51
N ALA A 261 -13.07 12.79 3.07
CA ALA A 261 -12.98 13.47 4.37
C ALA A 261 -13.24 14.99 4.28
N ALA A 262 -13.18 15.56 3.07
CA ALA A 262 -13.42 16.98 2.82
C ALA A 262 -14.89 17.34 2.55
N VAL A 263 -15.74 16.34 2.28
CA VAL A 263 -17.22 16.46 2.11
C VAL A 263 -17.91 16.08 3.41
#